data_AF-A0AAV2BLU9-F1
#
_entry.id   AF-A0AAV2BLU9-F1
#
_cell.length_a   1.000
_cell.length_b   1.000
_cell.length_c   1.000
_cell.angle_alpha   90.00
_cell.angle_beta   90.00
_cell.angle_gamma   90.00
#
_symmetry.space_group_name_H-M   'P 1'
#
loop_
_entity.id
_entity.type
_entity.pdbx_description
1 polymer ?
#
loop_
_entity_poly.entity_id
_entity_poly.type
_entity_poly.pdbx_seq_one_letter_code
_entity_poly.pdbx_strand_id
1 'polypeptide(L)'
;LLLYNRADVLSYEKILEITKLSEEQLSNQIQSLLESKLILAIHSQEKAIKAGSSFSLNKEYSNKRTKFRVSAVFQKEATQQEVQKTYVSVERERKVYLEAAIVRIMKSRKVLRHNTLIQEVINQARERFMPNVSMIEKCIEQLIEKEYIERTPNSAEEYSYKV
;
A
#
# COMPACT_ATOMS: atom_id res chain seq x y z
N LEU A 1 -8.59 -25.39 10.74
CA LEU A 1 -9.18 -26.69 10.32
C LEU A 1 -8.46 -27.89 10.93
N LEU A 2 -7.13 -28.03 10.82
CA LEU A 2 -6.38 -29.17 11.38
C LEU A 2 -6.69 -29.47 12.85
N LEU A 3 -6.93 -28.43 13.67
CA LEU A 3 -7.28 -28.57 15.08
C LEU A 3 -8.56 -29.39 15.32
N TYR A 4 -9.50 -29.39 14.37
CA TYR A 4 -10.75 -30.14 14.48
C TYR A 4 -10.58 -31.65 14.28
N ASN A 5 -9.40 -32.12 13.87
CA ASN A 5 -9.12 -33.56 13.80
C ASN A 5 -9.05 -34.22 15.19
N ARG A 6 -8.89 -33.43 16.26
CA ARG A 6 -8.76 -33.92 17.64
C ARG A 6 -9.90 -33.48 18.56
N ALA A 7 -10.67 -32.47 18.16
CA ALA A 7 -11.78 -31.95 18.94
C ALA A 7 -12.83 -31.33 18.02
N ASP A 8 -14.11 -31.70 18.18
CA ASP A 8 -15.19 -31.18 17.36
C ASP A 8 -15.59 -29.73 17.70
N VAL A 9 -15.20 -29.26 18.89
CA VAL A 9 -15.53 -27.93 19.42
C VAL A 9 -14.27 -27.26 19.98
N LEU A 10 -14.04 -26.00 19.57
CA LEU A 10 -12.88 -25.22 19.98
C LEU A 10 -13.27 -23.77 20.31
N SER A 11 -12.69 -23.22 21.38
CA SER A 11 -12.85 -21.81 21.75
C SER A 11 -11.89 -20.91 20.96
N TYR A 12 -12.28 -19.64 20.79
CA TYR A 12 -11.44 -18.63 20.12
C TYR A 12 -10.03 -18.54 20.73
N GLU A 13 -9.93 -18.50 22.06
CA GLU A 13 -8.66 -18.39 22.80
C GLU A 13 -7.74 -19.59 22.55
N LYS A 14 -8.30 -20.80 22.55
CA LYS A 14 -7.53 -22.02 22.29
C LYS A 14 -7.02 -22.07 20.85
N ILE A 15 -7.80 -21.57 19.90
CA ILE A 15 -7.35 -21.46 18.51
C ILE A 15 -6.24 -20.41 18.39
N LEU A 16 -6.37 -19.26 19.05
CA LEU A 16 -5.36 -18.21 19.07
C LEU A 16 -4.03 -18.71 19.65
N GLU A 17 -4.07 -19.39 20.79
CA GLU A 17 -2.88 -19.94 21.46
C GLU A 17 -2.13 -20.95 20.59
N ILE A 18 -2.85 -21.87 19.94
CA ILE A 18 -2.24 -22.93 19.15
C ILE A 18 -1.75 -22.42 17.79
N THR A 19 -2.51 -21.54 17.15
CA THR A 19 -2.16 -21.03 15.81
C THR A 19 -1.16 -19.88 15.82
N LYS A 20 -1.04 -19.16 16.96
CA LYS A 20 -0.19 -17.98 17.12
C LYS A 20 -0.40 -16.91 16.05
N LEU A 21 -1.61 -16.83 15.51
CA LEU A 21 -2.00 -15.79 14.54
C LEU A 21 -2.30 -14.48 15.28
N SER A 22 -2.27 -13.35 14.56
CA SER A 22 -2.81 -12.11 15.11
C SER A 22 -4.34 -12.20 15.23
N GLU A 23 -4.93 -11.47 16.19
CA GLU A 23 -6.38 -11.49 16.40
C GLU A 23 -7.16 -11.07 15.15
N GLU A 24 -6.65 -10.07 14.43
CA GLU A 24 -7.22 -9.60 13.15
C GLU A 24 -7.21 -10.71 12.09
N GLN A 25 -6.08 -11.40 11.93
CA GLN A 25 -5.94 -12.51 10.99
C GLN A 25 -6.84 -13.68 11.36
N LEU A 26 -6.92 -14.00 12.66
CA LEU A 26 -7.72 -15.11 13.15
C LEU A 26 -9.22 -14.84 12.96
N SER A 27 -9.68 -13.64 13.29
CA SER A 27 -11.07 -13.22 13.06
C SER A 27 -11.45 -13.35 11.58
N ASN A 28 -10.60 -12.83 10.69
CA ASN A 28 -10.78 -12.93 9.24
C ASN A 28 -10.81 -14.38 8.73
N GLN A 29 -9.97 -15.27 9.26
CA GLN A 29 -10.00 -16.70 8.91
C GLN A 29 -11.27 -17.39 9.40
N ILE A 30 -11.67 -17.15 10.64
CA ILE A 30 -12.86 -17.76 11.23
C ILE A 30 -14.11 -17.29 10.48
N GLN A 31 -14.18 -16.01 10.13
CA GLN A 31 -15.29 -15.45 9.34
C GLN A 31 -15.43 -16.14 7.97
N SER A 32 -14.31 -16.35 7.26
CA SER A 32 -14.30 -17.11 6.00
C SER A 32 -14.83 -18.55 6.16
N LEU A 33 -14.45 -19.21 7.25
CA LEU A 33 -14.90 -20.57 7.55
C LEU A 33 -16.38 -20.64 7.95
N LEU A 34 -16.89 -19.62 8.63
CA LEU A 34 -18.32 -19.47 8.95
C LEU A 34 -19.15 -19.19 7.69
N GLU A 35 -18.71 -18.29 6.82
CA GLU A 35 -19.39 -17.97 5.55
C GLU A 35 -19.44 -19.17 4.60
N SER A 36 -18.35 -19.94 4.55
CA SER A 36 -18.31 -21.20 3.81
C SER A 36 -19.08 -22.34 4.49
N LYS A 37 -19.67 -22.10 5.67
CA LYS A 37 -20.42 -23.06 6.50
C LYS A 37 -19.63 -24.31 6.89
N LEU A 38 -18.29 -24.24 6.89
CA LEU A 38 -17.43 -25.34 7.30
C LEU A 38 -17.41 -25.50 8.82
N ILE A 39 -17.57 -24.39 9.54
CA ILE A 39 -17.73 -24.35 10.99
C ILE A 39 -19.01 -23.60 11.35
N LEU A 40 -19.55 -23.84 12.55
CA LEU A 40 -20.72 -23.18 13.11
C LEU A 40 -20.33 -22.47 14.40
N ALA A 41 -20.95 -21.32 14.69
CA ALA A 41 -20.80 -20.64 15.96
C ALA A 41 -21.84 -21.17 16.95
N ILE A 42 -21.40 -21.61 18.14
CA ILE A 42 -22.28 -22.26 19.13
C ILE A 42 -23.02 -21.22 19.99
N HIS A 43 -22.48 -20.01 20.14
CA HIS A 43 -23.01 -18.98 21.06
C HIS A 43 -23.09 -17.57 20.48
N SER A 44 -22.94 -17.39 19.16
CA SER A 44 -23.01 -16.05 18.56
C SER A 44 -24.32 -15.87 17.79
N GLN A 45 -25.28 -15.15 18.39
CA GLN A 45 -26.43 -14.62 17.66
C GLN A 45 -26.05 -13.43 16.75
N GLU A 46 -24.85 -12.87 16.95
CA GLU A 46 -24.33 -11.75 16.17
C GLU A 46 -23.27 -12.21 15.16
N LYS A 47 -23.24 -11.55 14.00
CA LYS A 47 -22.22 -11.71 12.94
C LYS A 47 -20.80 -11.31 13.37
N ALA A 48 -20.58 -10.88 14.61
CA ALA A 48 -19.29 -10.40 15.12
C ALA A 48 -18.63 -11.46 16.01
N ILE A 49 -17.43 -11.91 15.60
CA ILE A 49 -16.60 -12.85 16.36
C ILE A 49 -16.04 -12.13 17.60
N LYS A 50 -16.46 -12.54 18.80
CA LYS A 50 -15.97 -11.98 20.09
C LYS A 50 -15.04 -12.97 20.80
N ALA A 51 -14.12 -12.46 21.62
CA ALA A 51 -13.36 -13.24 22.58
C ALA A 51 -14.34 -13.96 23.54
N GLY A 52 -14.28 -15.29 23.59
CA GLY A 52 -15.27 -16.16 24.27
C GLY A 52 -16.20 -16.93 23.32
N SER A 53 -16.16 -16.66 22.02
CA SER A 53 -16.90 -17.45 21.03
C SER A 53 -16.33 -18.86 20.92
N SER A 54 -17.21 -19.87 20.85
CA SER A 54 -16.85 -21.26 20.57
C SER A 54 -17.41 -21.70 19.23
N PHE A 55 -16.62 -22.47 18.50
CA PHE A 55 -16.89 -22.89 17.14
C PHE A 55 -16.91 -24.42 17.06
N SER A 56 -17.90 -24.99 16.37
CA SER A 56 -18.00 -26.42 16.08
C SER A 56 -17.78 -26.71 14.61
N LEU A 57 -17.28 -27.91 14.30
CA LEU A 57 -17.22 -28.41 12.94
C LEU A 57 -18.62 -28.73 12.40
N ASN A 58 -18.96 -28.24 11.20
CA ASN A 58 -20.25 -28.55 10.57
C ASN A 58 -20.26 -29.95 9.95
N LYS A 59 -20.82 -30.95 10.66
CA LYS A 59 -20.95 -32.32 10.16
C LYS A 59 -22.08 -32.51 9.15
N GLU A 60 -23.01 -31.56 9.07
CA GLU A 60 -24.15 -31.57 8.14
C GLU A 60 -23.88 -30.75 6.87
N TYR A 61 -22.61 -30.47 6.58
CA TYR A 61 -22.22 -29.65 5.45
C TYR A 61 -22.62 -30.28 4.11
N SER A 62 -23.28 -29.49 3.26
CA SER A 62 -23.68 -29.89 1.91
C SER A 62 -23.33 -28.80 0.90
N ASN A 63 -22.66 -29.18 -0.18
CA ASN A 63 -22.31 -28.30 -1.30
C ASN A 63 -22.46 -29.05 -2.62
N LYS A 64 -23.07 -28.39 -3.62
CA LYS A 64 -23.27 -28.93 -4.97
C LYS A 64 -21.95 -29.17 -5.72
N ARG A 65 -20.85 -28.50 -5.31
CA ARG A 65 -19.52 -28.65 -5.92
C ARG A 65 -18.60 -29.46 -5.01
N THR A 66 -18.01 -30.53 -5.55
CA THR A 66 -17.00 -31.36 -4.86
C THR A 66 -15.70 -30.60 -4.59
N LYS A 67 -15.39 -29.60 -5.42
CA LYS A 67 -14.26 -28.68 -5.23
C LYS A 67 -14.78 -27.25 -5.23
N PHE A 68 -14.56 -26.52 -4.15
CA PHE A 68 -14.91 -25.11 -4.04
C PHE A 68 -13.80 -24.35 -3.33
N ARG A 69 -13.72 -23.06 -3.60
CA ARG A 69 -12.73 -22.18 -2.98
C ARG A 69 -13.34 -21.57 -1.73
N VAL A 70 -12.70 -21.80 -0.59
CA VAL A 70 -12.97 -21.03 0.63
C VAL A 70 -12.29 -19.67 0.43
N SER A 71 -13.07 -18.60 0.36
CA SER A 71 -12.54 -17.27 0.06
C SER A 71 -11.74 -16.75 1.24
N ALA A 72 -10.41 -16.84 1.19
CA ALA A 72 -9.55 -16.25 2.20
C ALA A 72 -9.70 -14.72 2.16
N VAL A 73 -10.19 -14.13 3.26
CA VAL A 73 -10.34 -12.66 3.43
C VAL A 73 -8.99 -11.94 3.27
N PHE A 74 -7.89 -12.69 3.41
CA PHE A 74 -6.49 -12.27 3.27
C PHE A 74 -6.18 -11.47 2.00
N GLN A 75 -6.90 -11.70 0.90
CA GLN A 75 -6.54 -11.08 -0.38
C GLN A 75 -7.04 -9.66 -0.57
N LYS A 76 -7.99 -9.16 0.23
CA LYS A 76 -8.54 -7.81 -0.01
C LYS A 76 -7.77 -6.71 0.72
N GLU A 77 -7.39 -6.92 1.98
CA GLU A 77 -6.78 -5.88 2.82
C GLU A 77 -5.25 -5.82 2.66
N ALA A 78 -4.58 -6.98 2.59
CA ALA A 78 -3.13 -7.05 2.37
C ALA A 78 -2.73 -6.41 1.03
N THR A 79 -3.54 -6.64 -0.02
CA THR A 79 -3.33 -6.05 -1.35
C THR A 79 -3.39 -4.53 -1.30
N GLN A 80 -4.31 -3.92 -0.54
CA GLN A 80 -4.42 -2.46 -0.51
C GLN A 80 -3.24 -1.80 0.21
N GLN A 81 -2.81 -2.34 1.35
CA GLN A 81 -1.67 -1.79 2.08
C GLN A 81 -0.35 -2.00 1.33
N GLU A 82 -0.14 -3.16 0.71
CA GLU A 82 1.05 -3.43 -0.11
C GLU A 82 1.09 -2.57 -1.37
N VAL A 83 -0.06 -2.39 -2.02
CA VAL A 83 -0.19 -1.51 -3.19
C VAL A 83 0.11 -0.06 -2.80
N GLN A 84 -0.43 0.43 -1.68
CA GLN A 84 -0.11 1.78 -1.19
C GLN A 84 1.37 1.97 -0.87
N LYS A 85 1.99 1.01 -0.17
CA LYS A 85 3.44 1.06 0.11
C LYS A 85 4.25 1.11 -1.18
N THR A 86 3.86 0.34 -2.19
CA THR A 86 4.51 0.32 -3.51
C THR A 86 4.36 1.67 -4.22
N TYR A 87 3.16 2.25 -4.24
CA TYR A 87 2.93 3.57 -4.84
C TYR A 87 3.79 4.67 -4.20
N VAL A 88 3.85 4.71 -2.87
CA VAL A 88 4.67 5.70 -2.14
C VAL A 88 6.17 5.53 -2.46
N SER A 89 6.65 4.28 -2.62
CA SER A 89 8.04 4.04 -3.01
C SER A 89 8.33 4.57 -4.42
N VAL A 90 7.46 4.28 -5.38
CA VAL A 90 7.61 4.75 -6.77
C VAL A 90 7.56 6.28 -6.86
N GLU A 91 6.68 6.92 -6.10
CA GLU A 91 6.58 8.38 -6.10
C GLU A 91 7.85 9.03 -5.52
N ARG A 92 8.44 8.43 -4.48
CA ARG A 92 9.73 8.86 -3.92
C ARG A 92 10.86 8.74 -4.96
N GLU A 93 10.93 7.62 -5.68
CA GLU A 93 11.94 7.41 -6.72
C GLU A 93 11.81 8.43 -7.86
N ARG A 94 10.59 8.70 -8.31
CA ARG A 94 10.31 9.73 -9.34
C ARG A 94 10.79 11.10 -8.87
N LYS A 95 10.57 11.45 -7.59
CA LYS A 95 11.00 12.71 -7.02
C LYS A 95 12.52 12.86 -7.02
N VAL A 96 13.24 11.84 -6.56
CA VAL A 96 14.71 11.81 -6.58
C VAL A 96 15.24 11.94 -8.00
N TYR A 97 14.61 11.26 -8.97
CA TYR A 97 14.97 11.38 -10.39
C TYR A 97 14.79 12.82 -10.91
N LEU A 98 13.65 13.46 -10.63
CA LEU A 98 13.38 14.84 -11.06
C LEU A 98 14.35 15.83 -10.44
N GLU A 99 14.65 15.72 -9.14
CA GLU A 99 15.65 16.56 -8.49
C GLU A 99 17.01 16.46 -9.18
N ALA A 100 17.47 15.23 -9.46
CA ALA A 100 18.73 14.99 -10.15
C ALA A 100 18.73 15.52 -11.60
N ALA A 101 17.60 15.44 -12.30
CA ALA A 101 17.44 15.99 -13.65
C ALA A 101 17.53 17.53 -13.64
N ILE A 102 16.80 18.19 -12.73
CA ILE A 102 16.82 19.65 -12.57
C ILE A 102 18.25 20.14 -12.27
N VAL A 103 18.95 19.51 -11.31
CA VAL A 103 20.33 19.87 -10.97
C VAL A 103 21.26 19.73 -12.17
N ARG A 104 21.12 18.66 -12.97
CA ARG A 104 21.94 18.42 -14.17
C ARG A 104 21.70 19.48 -15.25
N ILE A 105 20.44 19.83 -15.49
CA ILE A 105 20.06 20.89 -16.44
C ILE A 105 20.62 22.23 -15.97
N MET A 106 20.33 22.62 -14.73
CA MET A 106 20.75 23.91 -14.16
C MET A 106 22.27 24.04 -14.06
N LYS A 107 22.99 22.98 -13.72
CA LYS A 107 24.46 22.98 -13.68
C LYS A 107 25.09 23.28 -15.03
N SER A 108 24.46 22.86 -16.13
CA SER A 108 24.95 23.11 -17.50
C SER A 108 24.52 24.46 -18.04
N ARG A 109 23.26 24.86 -17.83
CA ARG A 109 22.70 26.14 -18.33
C ARG A 109 23.09 27.36 -17.51
N LYS A 110 23.42 27.17 -16.23
CA LYS A 110 23.69 28.19 -15.20
C LYS A 110 22.51 29.09 -14.86
N VAL A 111 21.77 29.57 -15.85
CA VAL A 111 20.57 30.40 -15.69
C VAL A 111 19.50 29.87 -16.65
N LEU A 112 18.26 29.72 -16.17
CA LEU A 112 17.17 29.23 -17.00
C LEU A 112 15.81 29.77 -16.53
N ARG A 113 14.94 30.11 -17.48
CA ARG A 113 13.56 30.52 -17.21
C ARG A 113 12.71 29.32 -16.77
N HIS A 114 11.73 29.58 -15.91
CA HIS A 114 10.85 28.59 -15.31
C HIS A 114 10.16 27.68 -16.33
N ASN A 115 9.47 28.27 -17.32
CA ASN A 115 8.78 27.50 -18.36
C ASN A 115 9.74 26.63 -19.18
N THR A 116 10.94 27.15 -19.49
CA THR A 116 11.97 26.41 -20.23
C THR A 116 12.52 25.24 -19.40
N LEU A 117 12.78 25.47 -18.11
CA LEU A 117 13.23 24.42 -17.19
C LEU A 117 12.21 23.29 -17.09
N ILE A 118 10.92 23.60 -16.92
CA ILE A 118 9.86 22.60 -16.87
C ILE A 118 9.84 21.77 -18.15
N GLN A 119 9.90 22.40 -19.32
CA GLN A 119 9.89 21.69 -20.60
C GLN A 119 11.12 20.77 -20.77
N GLU A 120 12.32 21.23 -20.42
CA GLU A 120 13.52 20.40 -20.47
C GLU A 120 13.43 19.20 -19.52
N VAL A 121 12.93 19.40 -18.29
CA VAL A 121 12.74 18.33 -17.30
C VAL A 121 11.70 17.30 -17.79
N ILE A 122 10.57 17.76 -18.35
CA ILE A 122 9.55 16.87 -18.93
C ILE A 122 10.15 16.03 -20.06
N ASN A 123 10.90 16.66 -20.97
CA ASN A 123 11.52 15.97 -22.10
C ASN A 123 12.54 14.93 -21.63
N GLN A 124 13.35 15.23 -20.61
CA GLN A 124 14.32 14.30 -20.05
C GLN A 124 13.67 13.15 -19.25
N ALA A 125 12.53 13.40 -18.60
CA ALA A 125 11.83 12.38 -17.83
C ALA A 125 10.96 11.45 -18.69
N ARG A 126 10.52 11.90 -19.87
CA ARG A 126 9.54 11.21 -20.74
C ARG A 126 9.92 9.76 -21.08
N GLU A 127 11.21 9.45 -21.21
CA GLU A 127 11.68 8.09 -21.47
C GLU A 127 11.40 7.11 -20.32
N ARG A 128 11.23 7.62 -19.09
CA ARG A 128 11.03 6.80 -17.88
C ARG A 128 9.62 6.89 -17.34
N PHE A 129 9.03 8.09 -17.33
CA PHE A 129 7.65 8.34 -16.90
C PHE A 129 7.17 9.70 -17.39
N MET A 130 5.86 9.94 -17.32
CA MET A 130 5.29 11.26 -17.63
C MET A 130 5.13 12.06 -16.33
N PRO A 131 6.02 13.02 -16.02
CA PRO A 131 5.92 13.81 -14.81
C PRO A 131 4.75 14.80 -14.87
N ASN A 132 4.14 15.08 -13.72
CA ASN A 132 3.19 16.17 -13.57
C ASN A 132 3.96 17.47 -13.26
N VAL A 133 3.54 18.59 -13.84
CA VAL A 133 4.10 19.92 -13.60
C VAL A 133 4.15 20.25 -12.10
N SER A 134 3.08 19.96 -11.35
CA SER A 134 3.04 20.21 -9.90
C SER A 134 4.12 19.44 -9.12
N MET A 135 4.51 18.26 -9.61
CA MET A 135 5.60 17.50 -9.00
C MET A 135 6.96 18.14 -9.26
N ILE A 136 7.16 18.69 -10.47
CA ILE A 136 8.38 19.41 -10.85
C ILE A 136 8.51 20.69 -10.04
N GLU A 137 7.44 21.47 -9.89
CA GLU A 137 7.40 22.69 -9.06
C GLU A 137 7.83 22.41 -7.62
N LYS A 138 7.27 21.36 -6.99
CA LYS A 138 7.68 20.93 -5.64
C LYS A 138 9.14 20.49 -5.54
N CYS A 139 9.72 19.97 -6.62
CA CYS A 139 11.14 19.62 -6.65
C CYS A 139 12.01 20.87 -6.78
N ILE A 140 11.59 21.86 -7.58
CA ILE A 140 12.27 23.16 -7.72
C ILE A 140 12.31 23.87 -6.35
N GLU A 141 11.17 23.94 -5.65
CA GLU A 141 11.09 24.54 -4.31
C GLU A 141 12.06 23.90 -3.34
N GLN A 142 12.12 22.57 -3.30
CA GLN A 142 13.05 21.85 -2.42
C GLN A 142 14.51 22.01 -2.82
N LEU A 143 14.80 22.17 -4.12
CA LEU A 143 16.16 22.46 -4.56
C LEU A 143 16.59 23.89 -4.24
N ILE A 144 15.64 24.83 -4.10
CA ILE A 144 15.90 26.16 -3.55
C ILE A 144 16.18 26.07 -2.04
N GLU A 145 15.36 25.33 -1.30
CA GLU A 145 15.58 25.09 0.15
C GLU A 145 16.93 24.41 0.45
N LYS A 146 17.34 23.47 -0.42
CA LYS A 146 18.64 22.79 -0.35
C LYS A 146 19.80 23.60 -0.94
N GLU A 147 19.55 24.84 -1.37
CA GLU A 147 20.54 25.77 -1.93
C GLU A 147 21.27 25.29 -3.20
N TYR A 148 20.69 24.36 -3.97
CA TYR A 148 21.25 23.95 -5.28
C TYR A 148 20.97 24.96 -6.39
N ILE A 149 19.84 25.66 -6.29
CA ILE A 149 19.41 26.70 -7.22
C ILE A 149 18.78 27.84 -6.44
N GLU A 150 18.69 29.02 -7.03
CA GLU A 150 17.98 30.15 -6.44
C GLU A 150 17.21 30.93 -7.51
N ARG A 151 16.27 31.76 -7.09
CA ARG A 151 15.63 32.72 -8.00
C ARG A 151 16.56 33.89 -8.21
N THR A 152 16.67 34.36 -9.45
CA THR A 152 17.47 35.54 -9.76
C THR A 152 16.87 36.78 -9.07
N PRO A 153 17.69 37.79 -8.70
CA PRO A 153 17.18 39.02 -8.09
C PRO A 153 16.29 39.83 -9.05
N ASN A 154 16.41 39.61 -10.36
CA ASN A 154 15.70 40.35 -11.38
C ASN A 154 14.31 39.79 -11.69
N SER A 155 14.09 38.49 -11.47
CA SER A 155 12.83 37.84 -11.82
C SER A 155 12.58 36.57 -11.01
N ALA A 156 11.35 36.44 -10.51
CA ALA A 156 10.88 35.21 -9.87
C ALA A 156 10.72 34.04 -10.87
N GLU A 157 10.63 34.30 -12.17
CA GLU A 157 10.48 33.28 -13.22
C GLU A 157 11.81 32.82 -13.83
N GLU A 158 12.94 33.19 -13.21
CA GLU A 158 14.26 32.82 -13.67
C GLU A 158 15.09 32.27 -12.51
N TYR A 159 15.73 31.13 -12.74
CA TYR A 159 16.55 30.45 -11.75
C TYR A 159 18.02 30.52 -12.13
N SER A 160 18.90 30.60 -11.13
CA SER A 160 20.35 30.44 -11.26
C SER A 160 20.85 29.24 -10.46
N TYR A 161 21.87 28.56 -10.98
CA TYR A 161 22.53 27.45 -10.30
C TYR A 161 23.53 27.97 -9.26
N LYS A 162 23.41 27.48 -8.02
CA LYS A 162 24.36 27.75 -6.94
C LYS A 162 25.47 26.70 -6.97
N VAL A 163 26.72 27.18 -6.91
CA VAL A 163 27.95 26.37 -6.98
C VAL A 163 28.23 25.73 -5.63
#